data_AF-A0A9N8DIH2-F1
#
_entry.id   AF-A0A9N8DIH2-F1
#
_cell.length_a   1.000
_cell.length_b   1.000
_cell.length_c   1.000
_cell.angle_alpha   90.00
_cell.angle_beta   90.00
_cell.angle_gamma   90.00
#
_symmetry.space_group_name_H-M   'P 1'
#
loop_
_entity.id
_entity.type
_entity.pdbx_description
1 polymer ?
#
loop_
_entity_poly.entity_id
_entity_poly.type
_entity_poly.pdbx_seq_one_letter_code
_entity_poly.pdbx_strand_id
1 'polypeptide(L)'
;MVSKKSYEYVYGSINVKQSDGKNFEDEPKKHSQEAVDGEPSVTTSRSSRLIFGTIVLLSVFVWFGFCNDKSNRFPSSNVESPDEGRLPENIPRFFSQKVDHLDPSNTKTWKHRYYAQDKYFKGPGHPIILVVGGEDGNDYGFFYRFIEEHLAQLFGAFVLHPEHRFYGISQPVDPAVATTNDLKQYFTVQQAIRDMLTIVQYYQEVFGCSMDKSSPEYCPVISVGGSYPGFLSAIMRLHFSDVVDIGYASSAPLLLYAMEADQFGYFDVVTRTSEQASPGCADAVQSTLFEVDAALRETSEFLDLAHDKLNICPGSVPSYITSSAMLSEELMLIIGPAFADMNMFNYPPDETTDLAMACSGLFQDDSLDSFEKLAKFWTLYLDENIDPSLPCFDMSSQLPLGPNATISASDWSGVGTGHDGEMFDFHCCATLTPAVGFSKDSMFPYRKWTLDWLTQHCMDRFDVVPDPLKLVREYKFDDLVGQGATRILFTNGMNDLWSAGSHLESLSESLPVINMPNGAHHSELRYTNDDNKDTEDVRQAHEEITSLLTRWLKEIKEEHQS
;
A
#
# COMPACT_ATOMS: atom_id res chain seq x y z
N MET A 1 1.36 -33.77 24.08
CA MET A 1 1.87 -33.81 22.69
C MET A 1 0.68 -33.70 21.74
N VAL A 2 0.29 -32.48 21.42
CA VAL A 2 -0.59 -32.16 20.29
C VAL A 2 -0.01 -30.90 19.68
N SER A 3 0.36 -30.99 18.41
CA SER A 3 1.04 -29.98 17.61
C SER A 3 0.13 -28.77 17.39
N LYS A 4 0.57 -27.59 17.85
CA LYS A 4 0.00 -26.30 17.43
C LYS A 4 0.53 -26.03 16.03
N LYS A 5 -0.36 -26.02 15.03
CA LYS A 5 -0.09 -25.32 13.76
C LYS A 5 -0.48 -23.86 13.98
N SER A 6 0.52 -23.00 14.12
CA SER A 6 0.38 -21.56 13.86
C SER A 6 0.24 -21.39 12.35
N TYR A 7 -0.74 -20.60 11.94
CA TYR A 7 -0.79 -20.05 10.58
C TYR A 7 -0.06 -18.71 10.67
N GLU A 8 1.19 -18.66 10.22
CA GLU A 8 1.89 -17.42 9.91
C GLU A 8 1.30 -16.86 8.61
N TYR A 9 0.84 -15.63 8.64
CA TYR A 9 0.64 -14.84 7.44
C TYR A 9 2.02 -14.30 7.05
N VAL A 10 2.55 -14.78 5.93
CA VAL A 10 3.85 -14.39 5.39
C VAL A 10 3.60 -13.38 4.27
N TYR A 11 3.93 -12.11 4.50
CA TYR A 11 4.24 -11.19 3.41
C TYR A 11 5.65 -11.54 2.90
N GLY A 12 5.73 -11.97 1.65
CA GLY A 12 6.90 -12.60 1.08
C GLY A 12 7.62 -11.70 0.07
N SER A 13 8.74 -11.14 0.52
CA SER A 13 10.06 -11.14 -0.15
C SER A 13 10.10 -11.15 -1.69
N ILE A 14 10.56 -10.04 -2.28
CA ILE A 14 11.07 -10.02 -3.66
C ILE A 14 12.54 -10.46 -3.65
N ASN A 15 12.83 -11.66 -4.14
CA ASN A 15 14.20 -12.07 -4.48
C ASN A 15 14.62 -11.41 -5.80
N VAL A 16 15.32 -10.29 -5.74
CA VAL A 16 16.03 -9.76 -6.92
C VAL A 16 17.32 -10.55 -7.11
N LYS A 17 17.33 -11.47 -8.08
CA LYS A 17 18.59 -12.02 -8.59
C LYS A 17 19.35 -10.91 -9.32
N GLN A 18 20.37 -10.37 -8.66
CA GLN A 18 21.38 -9.52 -9.28
C GLN A 18 22.10 -10.35 -10.37
N SER A 19 21.90 -9.99 -11.64
CA SER A 19 22.65 -10.58 -12.75
C SER A 19 23.95 -9.81 -12.92
N ASP A 20 25.09 -10.50 -12.77
CA ASP A 20 26.43 -10.00 -13.03
C ASP A 20 26.54 -9.37 -14.43
N GLY A 21 26.60 -8.03 -14.47
CA GLY A 21 26.94 -7.26 -15.67
C GLY A 21 28.43 -7.38 -15.97
N LYS A 22 28.76 -8.20 -16.97
CA LYS A 22 30.09 -8.21 -17.60
C LYS A 22 30.33 -6.91 -18.36
N ASN A 23 31.49 -6.31 -18.08
CA ASN A 23 32.14 -5.25 -18.85
C ASN A 23 32.05 -5.49 -20.36
N PHE A 24 31.55 -4.49 -21.09
CA PHE A 24 31.89 -4.28 -22.50
C PHE A 24 32.37 -2.85 -22.69
N GLU A 25 33.62 -2.78 -23.16
CA GLU A 25 34.35 -1.61 -23.59
C GLU A 25 33.66 -0.99 -24.82
N ASP A 26 33.55 0.35 -24.85
CA ASP A 26 33.35 1.08 -26.09
C ASP A 26 34.42 2.19 -26.22
N GLU A 27 35.12 2.14 -27.35
CA GLU A 27 36.26 2.98 -27.75
C GLU A 27 35.91 4.47 -27.88
N PRO A 28 36.85 5.40 -27.60
CA PRO A 28 36.74 6.80 -28.00
C PRO A 28 37.44 7.08 -29.34
N LYS A 29 36.75 7.77 -30.26
CA LYS A 29 37.33 8.31 -31.50
C LYS A 29 38.02 9.67 -31.31
N LYS A 30 39.35 9.65 -31.46
CA LYS A 30 40.28 10.59 -32.14
C LYS A 30 40.02 12.11 -32.15
N HIS A 31 40.99 12.84 -31.61
CA HIS A 31 41.90 13.84 -32.24
C HIS A 31 42.92 14.25 -31.15
N SER A 32 44.22 14.48 -31.32
CA SER A 32 45.14 14.77 -32.43
C SER A 32 46.60 14.73 -31.89
N GLN A 33 47.59 14.32 -32.73
CA GLN A 33 49.01 14.81 -32.86
C GLN A 33 49.86 15.02 -31.57
N GLU A 34 51.10 14.56 -31.36
CA GLU A 34 52.36 14.34 -32.11
C GLU A 34 53.27 13.47 -31.20
N ALA A 35 53.86 12.36 -31.65
CA ALA A 35 55.24 12.18 -32.17
C ALA A 35 56.39 12.04 -31.12
N VAL A 36 57.21 10.99 -31.35
CA VAL A 36 58.68 10.87 -31.12
C VAL A 36 59.21 9.95 -29.98
N ASP A 37 59.87 8.88 -30.44
CA ASP A 37 61.05 8.11 -29.97
C ASP A 37 61.08 7.17 -28.75
N GLY A 38 61.61 5.96 -29.00
CA GLY A 38 62.68 5.39 -28.16
C GLY A 38 62.49 3.96 -27.60
N GLU A 39 62.77 2.93 -28.41
CA GLU A 39 63.26 1.62 -27.95
C GLU A 39 64.75 1.71 -27.49
N PRO A 40 65.46 0.69 -26.94
CA PRO A 40 65.10 -0.72 -26.67
C PRO A 40 65.66 -1.40 -25.37
N SER A 41 65.13 -2.61 -25.13
CA SER A 41 65.80 -3.85 -24.64
C SER A 41 66.40 -3.96 -23.23
N VAL A 42 66.14 -5.08 -22.56
CA VAL A 42 67.12 -6.17 -22.27
C VAL A 42 66.40 -7.44 -21.76
N THR A 43 66.93 -8.57 -22.22
CA THR A 43 66.56 -9.98 -22.08
C THR A 43 66.90 -10.64 -20.73
N THR A 44 66.20 -11.71 -20.36
CA THR A 44 66.73 -13.04 -19.95
C THR A 44 65.56 -14.03 -19.77
N SER A 45 65.41 -15.08 -20.60
CA SER A 45 65.86 -16.48 -20.37
C SER A 45 65.18 -17.17 -19.16
N ARG A 46 64.61 -18.38 -19.14
CA ARG A 46 64.45 -19.59 -20.01
C ARG A 46 64.28 -20.73 -18.97
N SER A 47 63.24 -21.56 -19.04
CA SER A 47 63.36 -23.04 -19.02
C SER A 47 62.01 -23.74 -18.77
N SER A 48 61.80 -24.74 -19.61
CA SER A 48 60.62 -25.58 -19.77
C SER A 48 60.71 -26.86 -18.92
N ARG A 49 59.57 -27.53 -18.68
CA ARG A 49 59.46 -29.00 -18.74
C ARG A 49 57.99 -29.43 -18.93
N LEU A 50 57.73 -30.02 -20.10
CA LEU A 50 56.60 -30.89 -20.44
C LEU A 50 56.88 -32.31 -19.91
N ILE A 51 55.84 -33.06 -19.52
CA ILE A 51 55.69 -34.51 -19.83
C ILE A 51 54.20 -34.85 -20.11
N PHE A 52 54.02 -35.64 -21.17
CA PHE A 52 52.81 -36.18 -21.81
C PHE A 52 52.11 -37.35 -21.08
N GLY A 53 50.79 -37.46 -21.33
CA GLY A 53 50.10 -38.68 -21.82
C GLY A 53 49.77 -39.79 -20.79
N THR A 54 48.59 -40.45 -20.79
CA THR A 54 48.03 -41.21 -21.92
C THR A 54 46.57 -41.64 -21.61
N ILE A 55 45.77 -41.79 -22.66
CA ILE A 55 44.39 -42.30 -22.72
C ILE A 55 44.38 -43.84 -22.79
N VAL A 56 43.44 -44.51 -22.12
CA VAL A 56 42.93 -45.85 -22.49
C VAL A 56 41.40 -45.88 -22.36
N LEU A 57 40.76 -46.43 -23.39
CA LEU A 57 39.34 -46.54 -23.72
C LEU A 57 38.79 -47.95 -23.40
N LEU A 58 37.45 -48.06 -23.45
CA LEU A 58 36.55 -49.24 -23.58
C LEU A 58 35.91 -49.73 -22.26
N SER A 59 34.62 -50.03 -22.12
CA SER A 59 33.34 -49.81 -22.86
C SER A 59 32.24 -50.65 -22.16
N VAL A 60 30.96 -50.37 -22.46
CA VAL A 60 29.73 -51.22 -22.29
C VAL A 60 28.82 -50.82 -21.11
N PHE A 61 27.86 -49.90 -21.34
CA PHE A 61 26.42 -50.11 -21.68
C PHE A 61 25.57 -50.49 -20.44
N VAL A 62 24.45 -49.85 -20.05
CA VAL A 62 23.18 -49.61 -20.78
C VAL A 62 22.29 -48.58 -20.03
N TRP A 63 21.73 -47.64 -20.81
CA TRP A 63 20.41 -46.93 -20.77
C TRP A 63 19.87 -46.24 -19.50
N PHE A 64 19.13 -45.13 -19.60
CA PHE A 64 18.60 -44.31 -20.71
C PHE A 64 18.32 -42.91 -20.14
N GLY A 65 18.79 -41.81 -20.75
CA GLY A 65 18.05 -41.02 -21.75
C GLY A 65 17.89 -39.58 -21.25
N PHE A 66 18.94 -38.75 -21.34
CA PHE A 66 19.22 -37.74 -22.38
C PHE A 66 18.43 -36.43 -22.29
N CYS A 67 19.19 -35.36 -21.98
CA CYS A 67 19.00 -34.00 -22.50
C CYS A 67 18.83 -34.00 -24.03
N ASN A 68 18.01 -33.11 -24.59
CA ASN A 68 18.52 -31.90 -25.26
C ASN A 68 17.39 -31.02 -25.81
N ASP A 69 17.47 -29.74 -25.46
CA ASP A 69 17.48 -28.56 -26.32
C ASP A 69 16.44 -28.37 -27.47
N LYS A 70 15.99 -27.11 -27.55
CA LYS A 70 15.25 -26.41 -28.62
C LYS A 70 13.73 -26.64 -28.69
N SER A 71 12.98 -25.61 -28.29
CA SER A 71 12.41 -24.65 -29.25
C SER A 71 11.38 -23.72 -28.60
N ASN A 72 11.46 -22.44 -28.98
CA ASN A 72 10.37 -21.48 -28.91
C ASN A 72 9.04 -22.12 -29.29
N ARG A 73 8.10 -22.19 -28.33
CA ARG A 73 6.67 -22.12 -28.61
C ARG A 73 6.01 -21.31 -27.49
N PHE A 74 5.59 -20.11 -27.84
CA PHE A 74 4.46 -19.45 -27.20
C PHE A 74 3.32 -20.49 -27.07
N PRO A 75 2.66 -20.64 -25.91
CA PRO A 75 1.39 -21.34 -25.89
C PRO A 75 0.42 -20.49 -26.71
N SER A 76 0.02 -21.05 -27.84
CA SER A 76 -1.08 -20.56 -28.65
C SER A 76 -2.31 -20.38 -27.77
N SER A 77 -3.00 -19.26 -27.99
CA SER A 77 -4.37 -18.99 -27.58
C SER A 77 -5.25 -20.24 -27.64
N ASN A 78 -5.52 -20.82 -26.47
CA ASN A 78 -6.70 -21.64 -26.27
C ASN A 78 -7.61 -20.82 -25.37
N VAL A 79 -8.63 -20.23 -25.99
CA VAL A 79 -9.87 -19.88 -25.30
C VAL A 79 -10.43 -21.21 -24.82
N GLU A 80 -10.20 -21.54 -23.55
CA GLU A 80 -10.94 -22.62 -22.91
C GLU A 80 -12.40 -22.18 -22.83
N SER A 81 -13.29 -23.01 -23.39
CA SER A 81 -14.72 -22.89 -23.21
C SER A 81 -15.05 -22.93 -21.72
N PRO A 82 -16.15 -22.32 -21.26
CA PRO A 82 -16.52 -22.33 -19.86
C PRO A 82 -16.79 -23.78 -19.45
N ASP A 83 -15.85 -24.38 -18.73
CA ASP A 83 -16.13 -25.60 -17.98
C ASP A 83 -17.08 -25.19 -16.86
N GLU A 84 -18.18 -25.92 -16.70
CA GLU A 84 -19.11 -25.75 -15.59
C GLU A 84 -18.36 -26.03 -14.27
N GLY A 85 -17.72 -25.00 -13.70
CA GLY A 85 -16.90 -25.14 -12.51
C GLY A 85 -16.47 -23.79 -11.99
N ARG A 86 -16.81 -23.51 -10.74
CA ARG A 86 -16.54 -22.26 -9.99
C ARG A 86 -15.17 -21.65 -10.29
N LEU A 87 -15.09 -20.32 -10.26
CA LEU A 87 -13.81 -19.61 -10.37
C LEU A 87 -12.90 -20.04 -9.21
N PRO A 88 -11.66 -20.50 -9.49
CA PRO A 88 -10.73 -20.83 -8.41
C PRO A 88 -10.36 -19.58 -7.61
N GLU A 89 -10.40 -19.68 -6.28
CA GLU A 89 -9.99 -18.62 -5.35
C GLU A 89 -8.49 -18.30 -5.54
N ASN A 90 -8.10 -17.04 -5.33
CA ASN A 90 -6.71 -16.55 -5.33
C ASN A 90 -5.92 -16.76 -6.65
N ILE A 91 -6.60 -16.96 -7.79
CA ILE A 91 -5.95 -17.00 -9.10
C ILE A 91 -6.01 -15.61 -9.74
N PRO A 92 -4.85 -15.00 -10.08
CA PRO A 92 -4.83 -13.71 -10.76
C PRO A 92 -5.43 -13.83 -12.16
N ARG A 93 -6.31 -12.90 -12.50
CA ARG A 93 -6.89 -12.72 -13.83
C ARG A 93 -6.39 -11.42 -14.42
N PHE A 94 -6.44 -11.31 -15.75
CA PHE A 94 -5.96 -10.13 -16.46
C PHE A 94 -7.02 -9.63 -17.42
N PHE A 95 -7.43 -8.37 -17.25
CA PHE A 95 -8.34 -7.68 -18.14
C PHE A 95 -7.54 -6.85 -19.15
N SER A 96 -7.97 -6.81 -20.41
CA SER A 96 -7.36 -5.94 -21.43
C SER A 96 -7.92 -4.53 -21.27
N GLN A 97 -7.29 -3.73 -20.44
CA GLN A 97 -7.76 -2.41 -20.04
C GLN A 97 -7.24 -1.31 -20.96
N LYS A 98 -8.00 -0.22 -21.15
CA LYS A 98 -7.50 0.97 -21.86
C LYS A 98 -6.44 1.69 -21.04
N VAL A 99 -5.40 2.17 -21.71
CA VAL A 99 -4.40 3.04 -21.05
C VAL A 99 -5.05 4.37 -20.66
N ASP A 100 -5.85 4.93 -21.57
CA ASP A 100 -6.52 6.22 -21.39
C ASP A 100 -8.02 6.11 -21.66
N HIS A 101 -8.83 6.32 -20.63
CA HIS A 101 -10.29 6.35 -20.75
C HIS A 101 -10.83 7.73 -21.12
N LEU A 102 -10.01 8.78 -21.03
CA LEU A 102 -10.40 10.17 -21.24
C LEU A 102 -10.13 10.64 -22.67
N ASP A 103 -9.27 9.92 -23.41
CA ASP A 103 -9.04 10.11 -24.84
C ASP A 103 -9.63 8.94 -25.66
N PRO A 104 -10.81 9.11 -26.30
CA PRO A 104 -11.41 8.09 -27.15
C PRO A 104 -10.57 7.69 -28.38
N SER A 105 -9.60 8.52 -28.77
CA SER A 105 -8.71 8.24 -29.90
C SER A 105 -7.56 7.31 -29.52
N ASN A 106 -7.26 7.18 -28.22
CA ASN A 106 -6.25 6.29 -27.72
C ASN A 106 -6.78 4.84 -27.69
N THR A 107 -6.22 3.98 -28.54
CA THR A 107 -6.59 2.57 -28.63
C THR A 107 -5.63 1.63 -27.90
N LYS A 108 -4.65 2.17 -27.16
CA LYS A 108 -3.66 1.35 -26.45
C LYS A 108 -4.32 0.64 -25.27
N THR A 109 -3.91 -0.60 -25.04
CA THR A 109 -4.37 -1.40 -23.91
C THR A 109 -3.20 -1.98 -23.13
N TRP A 110 -3.49 -2.37 -21.89
CA TRP A 110 -2.56 -3.00 -20.95
C TRP A 110 -3.26 -4.14 -20.20
N LYS A 111 -2.48 -5.00 -19.52
CA LYS A 111 -3.01 -6.13 -18.77
C LYS A 111 -3.23 -5.73 -17.32
N HIS A 112 -4.48 -5.55 -16.95
CA HIS A 112 -4.89 -5.14 -15.61
C HIS A 112 -5.19 -6.35 -14.73
N ARG A 113 -4.41 -6.55 -13.66
CA ARG A 113 -4.62 -7.65 -12.73
C ARG A 113 -5.89 -7.41 -11.92
N TYR A 114 -6.69 -8.48 -11.76
CA TYR A 114 -7.81 -8.50 -10.84
C TYR A 114 -8.04 -9.91 -10.31
N TYR A 115 -8.75 -9.98 -9.19
CA TYR A 115 -9.24 -11.21 -8.59
C TYR A 115 -10.76 -11.20 -8.59
N ALA A 116 -11.36 -12.37 -8.71
CA ALA A 116 -12.80 -12.52 -8.75
C ALA A 116 -13.23 -13.86 -8.18
N GLN A 117 -14.35 -13.87 -7.47
CA GLN A 117 -14.93 -15.07 -6.90
C GLN A 117 -16.45 -15.13 -7.13
N ASP A 118 -16.92 -16.32 -7.50
CA ASP A 118 -18.33 -16.66 -7.71
C ASP A 118 -18.84 -17.67 -6.69
N LYS A 119 -18.07 -17.94 -5.63
CA LYS A 119 -18.33 -18.94 -4.59
C LYS A 119 -19.78 -18.95 -4.08
N TYR A 120 -20.33 -17.75 -3.85
CA TYR A 120 -21.69 -17.53 -3.37
C TYR A 120 -22.63 -16.92 -4.40
N PHE A 121 -22.14 -16.64 -5.62
CA PHE A 121 -22.93 -15.93 -6.62
C PHE A 121 -24.13 -16.76 -7.09
N LYS A 122 -25.32 -16.15 -7.06
CA LYS A 122 -26.59 -16.81 -7.43
C LYS A 122 -27.06 -16.49 -8.85
N GLY A 123 -26.26 -15.77 -9.64
CA GLY A 123 -26.58 -15.38 -11.01
C GLY A 123 -27.20 -13.98 -11.12
N PRO A 124 -27.70 -13.62 -12.31
CA PRO A 124 -28.35 -12.32 -12.54
C PRO A 124 -29.45 -11.99 -11.52
N GLY A 125 -29.63 -10.70 -11.23
CA GLY A 125 -30.51 -10.23 -10.16
C GLY A 125 -29.88 -10.20 -8.76
N HIS A 126 -28.65 -10.72 -8.60
CA HIS A 126 -27.87 -10.65 -7.37
C HIS A 126 -26.72 -9.64 -7.47
N PRO A 127 -26.23 -9.10 -6.33
CA PRO A 127 -25.27 -8.01 -6.36
C PRO A 127 -23.89 -8.40 -6.90
N ILE A 128 -23.18 -7.40 -7.43
CA ILE A 128 -21.74 -7.43 -7.61
C ILE A 128 -21.13 -6.57 -6.50
N ILE A 129 -20.27 -7.14 -5.67
CA ILE A 129 -19.49 -6.39 -4.69
C ILE A 129 -18.11 -6.11 -5.30
N LEU A 130 -17.85 -4.84 -5.58
CA LEU A 130 -16.56 -4.34 -6.02
C LEU A 130 -15.73 -3.96 -4.77
N VAL A 131 -14.76 -4.79 -4.42
CA VAL A 131 -13.67 -4.41 -3.50
C VAL A 131 -12.72 -3.50 -4.28
N VAL A 132 -12.65 -2.25 -3.88
CA VAL A 132 -11.87 -1.21 -4.58
C VAL A 132 -10.38 -1.43 -4.31
N GLY A 133 -9.57 -1.53 -5.36
CA GLY A 133 -8.11 -1.65 -5.23
C GLY A 133 -7.47 -0.35 -4.75
N GLY A 134 -6.48 -0.47 -3.87
CA GLY A 134 -5.79 0.66 -3.23
C GLY A 134 -4.35 0.85 -3.66
N GLU A 135 -3.61 1.51 -2.79
CA GLU A 135 -2.24 1.98 -2.90
C GLU A 135 -1.18 0.88 -2.72
N ASP A 136 -1.51 -0.36 -3.11
CA ASP A 136 -0.60 -1.50 -3.03
C ASP A 136 -0.98 -2.59 -4.05
N GLY A 137 -0.02 -3.47 -4.35
CA GLY A 137 -0.24 -4.67 -5.12
C GLY A 137 -1.06 -5.72 -4.37
N ASN A 138 -2.02 -6.36 -5.05
CA ASN A 138 -2.74 -7.50 -4.53
C ASN A 138 -2.07 -8.82 -4.96
N ASP A 139 -0.85 -9.09 -4.47
CA ASP A 139 -0.08 -10.26 -4.92
C ASP A 139 -0.70 -11.62 -4.52
N TYR A 140 -1.44 -11.65 -3.42
CA TYR A 140 -2.01 -12.87 -2.86
C TYR A 140 -3.48 -13.09 -3.21
N GLY A 141 -4.11 -12.16 -3.93
CA GLY A 141 -5.54 -12.24 -4.25
C GLY A 141 -6.44 -12.07 -3.02
N PHE A 142 -6.01 -11.26 -2.06
CA PHE A 142 -6.74 -10.99 -0.84
C PHE A 142 -8.10 -10.34 -1.13
N PHE A 143 -9.10 -10.70 -0.33
CA PHE A 143 -10.36 -9.98 -0.18
C PHE A 143 -10.61 -9.74 1.31
N TYR A 144 -11.40 -8.70 1.61
CA TYR A 144 -11.91 -8.50 2.96
C TYR A 144 -12.84 -9.64 3.36
N ARG A 145 -12.49 -10.37 4.42
CA ARG A 145 -13.23 -11.57 4.84
C ARG A 145 -14.70 -11.31 5.15
N PHE A 146 -15.02 -10.15 5.72
CA PHE A 146 -16.42 -9.75 5.95
C PHE A 146 -17.22 -9.67 4.64
N ILE A 147 -16.54 -9.25 3.57
CA ILE A 147 -17.12 -9.14 2.25
C ILE A 147 -17.25 -10.51 1.59
N GLU A 148 -16.14 -11.25 1.49
CA GLU A 148 -16.12 -12.52 0.74
C GLU A 148 -16.85 -13.68 1.43
N GLU A 149 -16.85 -13.75 2.76
CA GLU A 149 -17.42 -14.88 3.48
C GLU A 149 -18.78 -14.60 4.12
N HIS A 150 -19.09 -13.34 4.47
CA HIS A 150 -20.36 -12.99 5.11
C HIS A 150 -21.33 -12.28 4.14
N LEU A 151 -20.99 -11.08 3.65
CA LEU A 151 -21.90 -10.33 2.77
C LEU A 151 -22.14 -11.03 1.44
N ALA A 152 -21.11 -11.60 0.82
CA ALA A 152 -21.28 -12.33 -0.43
C ALA A 152 -22.16 -13.57 -0.25
N GLN A 153 -22.00 -14.31 0.85
CA GLN A 153 -22.85 -15.45 1.17
C GLN A 153 -24.31 -15.03 1.38
N LEU A 154 -24.54 -13.98 2.18
CA LEU A 154 -25.87 -13.48 2.51
C LEU A 154 -26.61 -12.99 1.26
N PHE A 155 -25.95 -12.17 0.44
CA PHE A 155 -26.56 -11.55 -0.73
C PHE A 155 -26.55 -12.45 -1.96
N GLY A 156 -25.80 -13.55 -1.91
CA GLY A 156 -25.53 -14.38 -3.08
C GLY A 156 -24.75 -13.63 -4.15
N ALA A 157 -23.77 -12.81 -3.73
CA ALA A 157 -23.09 -11.84 -4.57
C ALA A 157 -21.84 -12.43 -5.24
N PHE A 158 -21.50 -11.83 -6.38
CA PHE A 158 -20.19 -11.97 -7.01
C PHE A 158 -19.24 -10.95 -6.40
N VAL A 159 -17.99 -11.32 -6.11
CA VAL A 159 -17.00 -10.37 -5.56
C VAL A 159 -15.86 -10.19 -6.54
N LEU A 160 -15.55 -8.93 -6.81
CA LEU A 160 -14.53 -8.49 -7.75
C LEU A 160 -13.54 -7.57 -7.02
N HIS A 161 -12.24 -7.82 -7.18
CA HIS A 161 -11.18 -6.99 -6.61
C HIS A 161 -10.12 -6.70 -7.67
N PRO A 162 -10.30 -5.63 -8.47
CA PRO A 162 -9.29 -5.16 -9.39
C PRO A 162 -8.19 -4.44 -8.63
N GLU A 163 -6.94 -4.68 -9.02
CA GLU A 163 -5.80 -3.93 -8.51
C GLU A 163 -5.90 -2.46 -8.96
N HIS A 164 -5.27 -1.53 -8.27
CA HIS A 164 -5.23 -0.15 -8.75
C HIS A 164 -4.18 -0.01 -9.86
N ARG A 165 -4.44 0.83 -10.88
CA ARG A 165 -3.40 1.14 -11.89
C ARG A 165 -2.16 1.75 -11.22
N PHE A 166 -0.98 1.44 -11.76
CA PHE A 166 0.36 1.80 -11.26
C PHE A 166 0.84 1.09 -9.99
N TYR A 167 0.00 0.31 -9.33
CA TYR A 167 0.40 -0.48 -8.16
C TYR A 167 0.62 -1.96 -8.50
N GLY A 168 1.53 -2.61 -7.79
CA GLY A 168 1.91 -4.00 -8.00
C GLY A 168 2.33 -4.25 -9.46
N ILE A 169 1.78 -5.31 -10.08
CA ILE A 169 2.08 -5.63 -11.48
C ILE A 169 1.18 -4.90 -12.49
N SER A 170 0.21 -4.11 -12.02
CA SER A 170 -0.79 -3.43 -12.84
C SER A 170 -0.26 -2.12 -13.41
N GLN A 171 0.66 -2.21 -14.37
CA GLN A 171 1.37 -1.06 -14.95
C GLN A 171 0.83 -0.70 -16.36
N PRO A 172 0.10 0.43 -16.53
CA PRO A 172 -0.40 0.87 -17.84
C PRO A 172 0.70 1.32 -18.80
N VAL A 173 1.82 1.77 -18.24
CA VAL A 173 3.04 2.17 -18.92
C VAL A 173 4.20 1.39 -18.29
N ASP A 174 5.18 0.98 -19.09
CA ASP A 174 6.34 0.26 -18.58
C ASP A 174 7.10 1.14 -17.57
N PRO A 175 7.23 0.72 -16.30
CA PRO A 175 7.85 1.53 -15.25
C PRO A 175 9.31 1.86 -15.55
N ALA A 176 10.00 1.05 -16.37
CA ALA A 176 11.39 1.31 -16.76
C ALA A 176 11.56 2.55 -17.66
N VAL A 177 10.48 3.03 -18.28
CA VAL A 177 10.50 4.16 -19.23
C VAL A 177 9.39 5.19 -18.98
N ALA A 178 8.55 4.99 -17.96
CA ALA A 178 7.48 5.91 -17.62
C ALA A 178 8.04 7.29 -17.27
N THR A 179 7.45 8.34 -17.83
CA THR A 179 7.82 9.73 -17.52
C THR A 179 6.83 10.33 -16.53
N THR A 180 7.22 11.42 -15.85
CA THR A 180 6.29 12.23 -15.05
C THR A 180 5.04 12.64 -15.84
N ASN A 181 5.15 12.91 -17.14
CA ASN A 181 3.98 13.27 -17.96
C ASN A 181 3.04 12.08 -18.16
N ASP A 182 3.57 10.85 -18.28
CA ASP A 182 2.75 9.64 -18.32
C ASP A 182 2.01 9.47 -16.99
N LEU A 183 2.67 9.68 -15.85
CA LEU A 183 2.03 9.63 -14.54
C LEU A 183 0.94 10.71 -14.41
N LYS A 184 1.24 11.98 -14.74
CA LYS A 184 0.27 13.08 -14.72
C LYS A 184 -0.98 12.81 -15.57
N GLN A 185 -0.82 12.10 -16.69
CA GLN A 185 -1.92 11.81 -17.62
C GLN A 185 -2.72 10.55 -17.22
N TYR A 186 -2.02 9.47 -16.86
CA TYR A 186 -2.64 8.16 -16.70
C TYR A 186 -2.85 7.77 -15.24
N PHE A 187 -2.11 8.32 -14.30
CA PHE A 187 -2.24 8.02 -12.87
C PHE A 187 -3.14 9.06 -12.18
N THR A 188 -4.44 8.92 -12.40
CA THR A 188 -5.45 9.79 -11.78
C THR A 188 -6.58 8.95 -11.20
N VAL A 189 -7.25 9.48 -10.17
CA VAL A 189 -8.45 8.90 -9.55
C VAL A 189 -9.51 8.58 -10.62
N GLN A 190 -9.73 9.47 -11.58
CA GLN A 190 -10.72 9.26 -12.63
C GLN A 190 -10.40 8.06 -13.53
N GLN A 191 -9.14 7.90 -13.91
CA GLN A 191 -8.71 6.80 -14.74
C GLN A 191 -8.80 5.46 -13.99
N ALA A 192 -8.39 5.44 -12.70
CA ALA A 192 -8.49 4.27 -11.85
C ALA A 192 -9.95 3.83 -11.62
N ILE A 193 -10.85 4.76 -11.31
CA ILE A 193 -12.29 4.46 -11.16
C ILE A 193 -12.84 3.84 -12.46
N ARG A 194 -12.51 4.43 -13.62
CA ARG A 194 -12.97 3.91 -14.91
C ARG A 194 -12.42 2.52 -15.23
N ASP A 195 -11.22 2.18 -14.78
CA ASP A 195 -10.72 0.81 -14.93
C ASP A 195 -11.63 -0.19 -14.21
N MET A 196 -11.92 0.09 -12.95
CA MET A 196 -12.70 -0.81 -12.10
C MET A 196 -14.14 -0.95 -12.61
N LEU A 197 -14.78 0.17 -12.98
CA LEU A 197 -16.13 0.16 -13.54
C LEU A 197 -16.21 -0.57 -14.89
N THR A 198 -15.15 -0.50 -15.72
CA THR A 198 -15.10 -1.26 -16.97
C THR A 198 -15.14 -2.77 -16.72
N ILE A 199 -14.46 -3.27 -15.68
CA ILE A 199 -14.48 -4.70 -15.34
C ILE A 199 -15.83 -5.08 -14.72
N VAL A 200 -16.43 -4.23 -13.89
CA VAL A 200 -17.80 -4.44 -13.38
C VAL A 200 -18.80 -4.59 -14.53
N GLN A 201 -18.79 -3.67 -15.49
CA GLN A 201 -19.68 -3.69 -16.65
C GLN A 201 -19.43 -4.90 -17.54
N TYR A 202 -18.18 -5.32 -17.72
CA TYR A 202 -17.84 -6.56 -18.41
C TYR A 202 -18.53 -7.76 -17.74
N TYR A 203 -18.49 -7.86 -16.41
CA TYR A 203 -19.17 -8.95 -15.70
C TYR A 203 -20.69 -8.83 -15.73
N GLN A 204 -21.24 -7.62 -15.66
CA GLN A 204 -22.68 -7.42 -15.87
C GLN A 204 -23.13 -7.95 -17.24
N GLU A 205 -22.35 -7.70 -18.31
CA GLU A 205 -22.61 -8.24 -19.64
C GLU A 205 -22.46 -9.76 -19.69
N VAL A 206 -21.36 -10.30 -19.15
CA VAL A 206 -21.08 -11.76 -19.14
C VAL A 206 -22.18 -12.54 -18.41
N PHE A 207 -22.69 -12.00 -17.30
CA PHE A 207 -23.76 -12.66 -16.56
C PHE A 207 -25.13 -12.45 -17.20
N GLY A 208 -25.30 -11.47 -18.09
CA GLY A 208 -26.61 -11.11 -18.66
C GLY A 208 -27.46 -10.31 -17.69
N CYS A 209 -26.83 -9.51 -16.83
CA CYS A 209 -27.52 -8.57 -15.95
C CYS A 209 -28.28 -7.55 -16.81
N SER A 210 -29.49 -7.19 -16.38
CA SER A 210 -30.21 -6.10 -17.03
C SER A 210 -29.54 -4.76 -16.73
N MET A 211 -29.57 -3.83 -17.68
CA MET A 211 -29.20 -2.42 -17.43
C MET A 211 -30.39 -1.60 -16.91
N ASP A 212 -31.60 -2.16 -17.00
CA ASP A 212 -32.79 -1.56 -16.40
C ASP A 212 -32.84 -1.92 -14.92
N LYS A 213 -32.66 -0.93 -14.05
CA LYS A 213 -32.67 -1.09 -12.59
C LYS A 213 -33.99 -1.66 -12.04
N SER A 214 -35.09 -1.57 -12.81
CA SER A 214 -36.40 -2.17 -12.46
C SER A 214 -36.47 -3.67 -12.69
N SER A 215 -35.57 -4.20 -13.52
CA SER A 215 -35.58 -5.60 -13.91
C SER A 215 -35.22 -6.48 -12.72
N PRO A 216 -35.88 -7.64 -12.53
CA PRO A 216 -35.45 -8.62 -11.55
C PRO A 216 -34.05 -9.17 -11.83
N GLU A 217 -33.55 -9.03 -13.07
CA GLU A 217 -32.22 -9.44 -13.50
C GLU A 217 -31.17 -8.32 -13.37
N TYR A 218 -31.53 -7.15 -12.83
CA TYR A 218 -30.57 -6.09 -12.52
C TYR A 218 -29.61 -6.55 -11.42
N CYS A 219 -28.31 -6.40 -11.67
CA CYS A 219 -27.26 -6.75 -10.71
C CYS A 219 -26.76 -5.46 -10.02
N PRO A 220 -27.26 -5.12 -8.82
CA PRO A 220 -26.84 -3.92 -8.12
C PRO A 220 -25.37 -3.99 -7.74
N VAL A 221 -24.68 -2.86 -7.81
CA VAL A 221 -23.24 -2.80 -7.51
C VAL A 221 -23.01 -2.13 -6.16
N ILE A 222 -22.28 -2.81 -5.29
CA ILE A 222 -21.79 -2.29 -4.01
C ILE A 222 -20.28 -2.05 -4.16
N SER A 223 -19.81 -0.80 -4.12
CA SER A 223 -18.38 -0.53 -3.96
C SER A 223 -18.02 -0.57 -2.48
N VAL A 224 -16.87 -1.17 -2.15
CA VAL A 224 -16.35 -1.24 -0.77
C VAL A 224 -14.85 -1.09 -0.75
N GLY A 225 -14.33 -0.33 0.21
CA GLY A 225 -12.89 -0.17 0.43
C GLY A 225 -12.57 0.40 1.81
N GLY A 226 -11.38 0.11 2.33
CA GLY A 226 -10.78 0.75 3.50
C GLY A 226 -9.78 1.84 3.08
N SER A 227 -9.53 2.89 3.88
CA SER A 227 -8.54 3.94 3.55
C SER A 227 -8.88 4.73 2.27
N TYR A 228 -7.88 5.02 1.42
CA TYR A 228 -8.05 5.59 0.08
C TYR A 228 -9.05 4.81 -0.79
N PRO A 229 -9.08 3.45 -0.82
CA PRO A 229 -10.17 2.70 -1.42
C PRO A 229 -11.57 3.04 -0.89
N GLY A 230 -11.69 3.34 0.40
CA GLY A 230 -12.93 3.82 1.01
C GLY A 230 -13.34 5.19 0.48
N PHE A 231 -12.37 6.11 0.34
CA PHE A 231 -12.58 7.38 -0.35
C PHE A 231 -13.07 7.17 -1.78
N LEU A 232 -12.38 6.33 -2.56
CA LEU A 232 -12.77 6.00 -3.93
C LEU A 232 -14.19 5.40 -3.99
N SER A 233 -14.55 4.53 -3.04
CA SER A 233 -15.90 3.95 -2.93
C SER A 233 -16.99 5.04 -2.76
N ALA A 234 -16.74 6.03 -1.90
CA ALA A 234 -17.65 7.17 -1.74
C ALA A 234 -17.77 7.99 -3.03
N ILE A 235 -16.64 8.29 -3.68
CA ILE A 235 -16.59 9.04 -4.95
C ILE A 235 -17.29 8.29 -6.09
N MET A 236 -17.08 6.97 -6.18
CA MET A 236 -17.76 6.10 -7.13
C MET A 236 -19.27 6.18 -6.98
N ARG A 237 -19.78 6.04 -5.75
CA ARG A 237 -21.22 6.16 -5.50
C ARG A 237 -21.76 7.55 -5.82
N LEU A 238 -21.00 8.60 -5.53
CA LEU A 238 -21.41 9.99 -5.78
C LEU A 238 -21.52 10.31 -7.28
N HIS A 239 -20.50 9.99 -8.07
CA HIS A 239 -20.37 10.44 -9.47
C HIS A 239 -20.69 9.41 -10.53
N PHE A 240 -20.70 8.13 -10.16
CA PHE A 240 -20.96 7.00 -11.05
C PHE A 240 -22.16 6.20 -10.57
N SER A 241 -23.18 6.91 -10.06
CA SER A 241 -24.40 6.35 -9.48
C SER A 241 -25.29 5.58 -10.46
N ASP A 242 -25.04 5.73 -11.76
CA ASP A 242 -25.62 4.93 -12.84
C ASP A 242 -25.09 3.49 -12.82
N VAL A 243 -23.84 3.28 -12.39
CA VAL A 243 -23.21 1.96 -12.26
C VAL A 243 -23.16 1.47 -10.81
N VAL A 244 -22.79 2.33 -9.86
CA VAL A 244 -22.58 2.00 -8.45
C VAL A 244 -23.78 2.41 -7.62
N ASP A 245 -24.50 1.45 -7.04
CA ASP A 245 -25.76 1.70 -6.32
C ASP A 245 -25.57 1.99 -4.82
N ILE A 246 -24.51 1.44 -4.22
CA ILE A 246 -24.18 1.62 -2.81
C ILE A 246 -22.67 1.83 -2.68
N GLY A 247 -22.26 2.83 -1.92
CA GLY A 247 -20.87 3.03 -1.49
C GLY A 247 -20.70 2.61 -0.03
N TYR A 248 -19.73 1.74 0.24
CA TYR A 248 -19.29 1.41 1.59
C TYR A 248 -17.85 1.92 1.76
N ALA A 249 -17.72 3.04 2.47
CA ALA A 249 -16.49 3.78 2.69
C ALA A 249 -15.98 3.53 4.12
N SER A 250 -15.13 2.52 4.28
CA SER A 250 -14.56 2.18 5.58
C SER A 250 -13.30 2.97 5.86
N SER A 251 -13.21 3.56 7.05
CA SER A 251 -12.06 4.33 7.54
C SER A 251 -11.52 5.29 6.49
N ALA A 252 -12.44 6.02 5.84
CA ALA A 252 -12.18 6.82 4.65
C ALA A 252 -11.95 8.30 5.03
N PRO A 253 -10.72 8.83 4.93
CA PRO A 253 -10.38 10.14 5.47
C PRO A 253 -10.74 11.28 4.50
N LEU A 254 -12.05 11.41 4.17
CA LEU A 254 -12.54 12.42 3.23
C LEU A 254 -12.17 13.85 3.66
N LEU A 255 -12.31 14.20 4.94
CA LEU A 255 -11.99 15.55 5.43
C LEU A 255 -10.49 15.86 5.32
N LEU A 256 -9.63 14.84 5.41
CA LEU A 256 -8.20 15.01 5.20
C LEU A 256 -7.91 15.38 3.75
N TYR A 257 -8.47 14.63 2.79
CA TYR A 257 -8.29 14.93 1.36
C TYR A 257 -9.04 16.19 0.91
N ALA A 258 -10.01 16.68 1.70
CA ALA A 258 -10.65 17.97 1.50
C ALA A 258 -9.83 19.15 2.05
N MET A 259 -8.71 18.90 2.77
CA MET A 259 -7.95 19.91 3.51
C MET A 259 -8.78 20.58 4.62
N GLU A 260 -9.74 19.86 5.21
CA GLU A 260 -10.65 20.34 6.26
C GLU A 260 -10.37 19.73 7.64
N ALA A 261 -9.58 18.65 7.69
CA ALA A 261 -9.13 18.04 8.93
C ALA A 261 -8.07 18.90 9.65
N ASP A 262 -7.99 18.78 10.98
CA ASP A 262 -6.85 19.32 11.73
C ASP A 262 -5.60 18.52 11.37
N GLN A 263 -4.55 19.22 10.93
CA GLN A 263 -3.30 18.57 10.52
C GLN A 263 -2.64 17.76 11.64
N PHE A 264 -2.97 18.06 12.88
CA PHE A 264 -2.42 17.40 14.05
C PHE A 264 -3.21 16.17 14.51
N GLY A 265 -4.46 16.04 14.07
CA GLY A 265 -5.39 15.04 14.60
C GLY A 265 -4.90 13.60 14.44
N TYR A 266 -4.19 13.31 13.34
CA TYR A 266 -3.63 11.99 13.06
C TYR A 266 -2.73 11.49 14.20
N PHE A 267 -1.66 12.22 14.52
CA PHE A 267 -0.70 11.81 15.56
C PHE A 267 -1.21 12.05 16.99
N ASP A 268 -2.21 12.91 17.18
CA ASP A 268 -2.91 13.02 18.47
C ASP A 268 -3.73 11.76 18.76
N VAL A 269 -4.36 11.15 17.75
CA VAL A 269 -5.00 9.83 17.90
C VAL A 269 -3.97 8.75 18.17
N VAL A 270 -2.83 8.73 17.47
CA VAL A 270 -1.73 7.79 17.76
C VAL A 270 -1.33 7.87 19.23
N THR A 271 -1.07 9.09 19.72
CA THR A 271 -0.69 9.36 21.11
C THR A 271 -1.76 8.86 22.10
N ARG A 272 -3.03 9.16 21.84
CA ARG A 272 -4.16 8.73 22.69
C ARG A 272 -4.29 7.21 22.73
N THR A 273 -4.20 6.54 21.60
CA THR A 273 -4.32 5.08 21.54
C THR A 273 -3.13 4.39 22.21
N SER A 274 -1.91 4.93 22.09
CA SER A 274 -0.74 4.45 22.84
C SER A 274 -0.95 4.54 24.35
N GLU A 275 -1.49 5.65 24.83
CA GLU A 275 -1.84 5.84 26.24
C GLU A 275 -2.96 4.87 26.71
N GLN A 276 -3.91 4.55 25.83
CA GLN A 276 -4.95 3.55 26.09
C GLN A 276 -4.40 2.11 26.10
N ALA A 277 -3.43 1.81 25.22
CA ALA A 277 -2.79 0.50 25.14
C ALA A 277 -1.96 0.19 26.39
N SER A 278 -1.24 1.18 26.92
CA SER A 278 -0.59 1.11 28.22
C SER A 278 -0.51 2.49 28.88
N PRO A 279 -1.18 2.73 30.03
CA PRO A 279 -1.13 4.01 30.71
C PRO A 279 0.29 4.47 31.04
N GLY A 280 0.61 5.72 30.72
CA GLY A 280 1.95 6.32 30.80
C GLY A 280 2.84 6.03 29.59
N CYS A 281 2.35 5.37 28.54
CA CYS A 281 3.15 5.08 27.36
C CYS A 281 3.51 6.37 26.61
N ALA A 282 2.54 7.27 26.44
CA ALA A 282 2.76 8.51 25.70
C ALA A 282 3.90 9.35 26.33
N ASP A 283 3.90 9.48 27.66
CA ASP A 283 4.95 10.20 28.40
C ASP A 283 6.32 9.51 28.28
N ALA A 284 6.35 8.17 28.31
CA ALA A 284 7.59 7.40 28.21
C ALA A 284 8.22 7.50 26.81
N VAL A 285 7.39 7.42 25.76
CA VAL A 285 7.81 7.65 24.37
C VAL A 285 8.31 9.08 24.21
N GLN A 286 7.51 10.07 24.63
CA GLN A 286 7.87 11.49 24.51
C GLN A 286 9.21 11.80 25.18
N SER A 287 9.40 11.34 26.42
CA SER A 287 10.66 11.57 27.15
C SER A 287 11.85 10.96 26.42
N THR A 288 11.70 9.72 25.92
CA THR A 288 12.73 9.02 25.13
C THR A 288 13.10 9.81 23.88
N LEU A 289 12.11 10.24 23.10
CA LEU A 289 12.33 10.96 21.84
C LEU A 289 12.94 12.33 22.06
N PHE A 290 12.53 13.05 23.10
CA PHE A 290 13.05 14.40 23.40
C PHE A 290 14.51 14.35 23.87
N GLU A 291 14.89 13.35 24.67
CA GLU A 291 16.29 13.15 25.08
C GLU A 291 17.19 12.85 23.89
N VAL A 292 16.77 11.95 23.00
CA VAL A 292 17.54 11.59 21.80
C VAL A 292 17.59 12.74 20.80
N ASP A 293 16.48 13.45 20.59
CA ASP A 293 16.42 14.64 19.72
C ASP A 293 17.42 15.72 20.18
N ALA A 294 17.40 16.04 21.47
CA ALA A 294 18.32 17.02 22.05
C ALA A 294 19.78 16.61 21.87
N ALA A 295 20.11 15.35 22.19
CA ALA A 295 21.47 14.83 22.07
C ALA A 295 21.97 14.82 20.61
N LEU A 296 21.11 14.45 19.65
CA LEU A 296 21.44 14.51 18.22
C LEU A 296 21.72 15.95 17.78
N ARG A 297 20.84 16.90 18.14
CA ARG A 297 20.95 18.30 17.71
C ARG A 297 22.17 19.02 18.30
N GLU A 298 22.66 18.59 19.45
CA GLU A 298 23.83 19.20 20.11
C GLU A 298 25.19 18.67 19.62
N THR A 299 25.24 17.50 18.98
CA THR A 299 26.50 16.90 18.53
C THR A 299 26.87 17.26 17.09
N SER A 300 28.16 17.49 16.83
CA SER A 300 28.72 17.56 15.47
C SER A 300 29.05 16.18 14.89
N GLU A 301 29.16 15.16 15.75
CA GLU A 301 29.48 13.76 15.39
C GLU A 301 28.20 12.92 15.36
N PHE A 302 27.14 13.46 14.75
CA PHE A 302 25.81 12.84 14.78
C PHE A 302 25.73 11.49 14.06
N LEU A 303 26.59 11.25 13.07
CA LEU A 303 26.68 9.94 12.40
C LEU A 303 27.30 8.87 13.30
N ASP A 304 28.30 9.24 14.11
CA ASP A 304 28.90 8.33 15.09
C ASP A 304 27.90 8.03 16.21
N LEU A 305 27.14 9.04 16.67
CA LEU A 305 26.06 8.83 17.64
C LEU A 305 24.97 7.91 17.08
N ALA A 306 24.55 8.12 15.82
CA ALA A 306 23.59 7.26 15.13
C ALA A 306 24.07 5.81 15.06
N HIS A 307 25.33 5.59 14.72
CA HIS A 307 25.90 4.26 14.63
C HIS A 307 26.05 3.60 15.99
N ASP A 308 26.77 4.24 16.90
CA ASP A 308 27.23 3.62 18.15
C ASP A 308 26.13 3.51 19.21
N LYS A 309 25.15 4.43 19.20
CA LYS A 309 24.10 4.50 20.23
C LYS A 309 22.72 4.15 19.73
N LEU A 310 22.38 4.48 18.49
CA LEU A 310 21.07 4.15 17.92
C LEU A 310 21.09 2.86 17.09
N ASN A 311 22.23 2.16 17.00
CA ASN A 311 22.36 0.91 16.23
C ASN A 311 21.96 1.06 14.75
N ILE A 312 22.25 2.22 14.14
CA ILE A 312 22.05 2.45 12.71
C ILE A 312 23.28 1.95 11.95
N CYS A 313 23.08 1.27 10.83
CA CYS A 313 24.19 0.70 10.07
C CYS A 313 25.13 1.78 9.51
N PRO A 314 26.46 1.55 9.52
CA PRO A 314 27.40 2.45 8.85
C PRO A 314 27.07 2.60 7.37
N GLY A 315 26.90 3.85 6.92
CA GLY A 315 26.61 4.15 5.51
C GLY A 315 25.16 3.95 5.08
N SER A 316 24.24 3.55 5.99
CA SER A 316 22.81 3.48 5.67
C SER A 316 22.09 4.82 5.81
N VAL A 317 22.64 5.78 6.55
CA VAL A 317 22.09 7.14 6.63
C VAL A 317 22.09 7.76 5.23
N PRO A 318 20.92 8.12 4.66
CA PRO A 318 20.83 8.66 3.31
C PRO A 318 21.74 9.88 3.09
N SER A 319 22.41 9.93 1.94
CA SER A 319 23.44 10.94 1.66
C SER A 319 22.94 12.38 1.59
N TYR A 320 21.64 12.60 1.43
CA TYR A 320 21.03 13.93 1.49
C TYR A 320 20.96 14.48 2.93
N ILE A 321 21.05 13.62 3.94
CA ILE A 321 21.08 14.00 5.35
C ILE A 321 22.47 14.55 5.69
N THR A 322 22.58 15.87 5.66
CA THR A 322 23.88 16.57 5.79
C THR A 322 24.07 17.28 7.13
N SER A 323 23.08 17.21 8.02
CA SER A 323 23.12 17.85 9.34
C SER A 323 22.44 17.01 10.42
N SER A 324 22.82 17.25 11.67
CA SER A 324 22.19 16.60 12.83
C SER A 324 20.69 16.89 12.94
N ALA A 325 20.26 18.10 12.58
CA ALA A 325 18.86 18.49 12.56
C ALA A 325 18.06 17.66 11.54
N MET A 326 18.60 17.45 10.33
CA MET A 326 17.96 16.61 9.32
C MET A 326 17.90 15.15 9.76
N LEU A 327 18.97 14.63 10.38
CA LEU A 327 18.96 13.26 10.89
C LEU A 327 17.88 13.09 11.96
N SER A 328 17.79 14.00 12.93
CA SER A 328 16.75 13.96 13.95
C SER A 328 15.35 14.02 13.32
N GLU A 329 15.13 14.93 12.37
CA GLU A 329 13.83 15.09 11.70
C GLU A 329 13.40 13.85 10.92
N GLU A 330 14.32 13.20 10.22
CA GLU A 330 14.03 11.96 9.47
C GLU A 330 13.83 10.77 10.41
N LEU A 331 14.57 10.69 11.53
CA LEU A 331 14.32 9.66 12.54
C LEU A 331 12.93 9.77 13.14
N MET A 332 12.45 10.99 13.44
CA MET A 332 11.09 11.17 13.93
C MET A 332 10.03 10.79 12.89
N LEU A 333 10.35 10.94 11.60
CA LEU A 333 9.51 10.49 10.48
C LEU A 333 9.67 9.01 10.12
N ILE A 334 10.54 8.27 10.82
CA ILE A 334 10.50 6.80 10.85
C ILE A 334 9.66 6.36 12.06
N ILE A 335 9.93 6.92 13.24
CA ILE A 335 9.29 6.50 14.50
C ILE A 335 7.80 6.82 14.52
N GLY A 336 7.41 8.01 14.07
CA GLY A 336 6.00 8.43 14.02
C GLY A 336 5.15 7.43 13.22
N PRO A 337 5.44 7.23 11.92
CA PRO A 337 4.80 6.22 11.10
C PRO A 337 4.86 4.80 11.69
N ALA A 338 5.96 4.39 12.33
CA ALA A 338 6.02 3.07 12.99
C ALA A 338 4.96 2.89 14.08
N PHE A 339 4.76 3.92 14.92
CA PHE A 339 3.69 3.92 15.91
C PHE A 339 2.30 4.01 15.27
N ALA A 340 2.21 4.73 14.16
CA ALA A 340 1.00 4.84 13.36
C ALA A 340 0.57 3.48 12.78
N ASP A 341 1.52 2.69 12.28
CA ASP A 341 1.29 1.33 11.79
C ASP A 341 0.84 0.41 12.94
N MET A 342 1.59 0.35 14.04
CA MET A 342 1.19 -0.45 15.21
C MET A 342 -0.22 -0.08 15.72
N ASN A 343 -0.59 1.20 15.63
CA ASN A 343 -1.92 1.70 15.94
C ASN A 343 -2.99 1.25 14.92
N MET A 344 -2.73 1.39 13.62
CA MET A 344 -3.62 0.93 12.55
C MET A 344 -3.98 -0.55 12.69
N PHE A 345 -3.05 -1.37 13.19
CA PHE A 345 -3.23 -2.82 13.40
C PHE A 345 -3.57 -3.22 14.85
N ASN A 346 -3.85 -2.27 15.75
CA ASN A 346 -4.15 -2.53 17.16
C ASN A 346 -5.57 -3.09 17.39
N TYR A 347 -5.88 -4.24 16.79
CA TYR A 347 -7.19 -4.88 16.87
C TYR A 347 -7.17 -6.43 16.86
N PRO A 348 -7.94 -7.11 17.74
CA PRO A 348 -8.59 -6.53 18.91
C PRO A 348 -7.52 -5.97 19.87
N PRO A 349 -7.78 -4.82 20.53
CA PRO A 349 -6.77 -4.22 21.39
C PRO A 349 -6.54 -5.11 22.62
N ASP A 350 -5.32 -5.62 22.76
CA ASP A 350 -4.88 -6.40 23.92
C ASP A 350 -3.36 -6.28 24.17
N GLU A 351 -2.89 -6.89 25.26
CA GLU A 351 -1.50 -6.84 25.71
C GLU A 351 -0.48 -7.53 24.78
N THR A 352 -0.97 -8.27 23.77
CA THR A 352 -0.15 -9.01 22.79
C THR A 352 0.00 -8.27 21.47
N THR A 353 -0.69 -7.16 21.29
CA THR A 353 -0.54 -6.28 20.12
C THR A 353 0.85 -5.62 20.11
N ASP A 354 1.38 -5.34 18.93
CA ASP A 354 2.70 -4.71 18.79
C ASP A 354 2.76 -3.36 19.50
N LEU A 355 1.68 -2.57 19.43
CA LEU A 355 1.56 -1.31 20.15
C LEU A 355 1.70 -1.49 21.67
N ALA A 356 0.96 -2.45 22.24
CA ALA A 356 1.00 -2.71 23.68
C ALA A 356 2.36 -3.25 24.13
N MET A 357 2.99 -4.11 23.32
CA MET A 357 4.32 -4.64 23.59
C MET A 357 5.40 -3.57 23.47
N ALA A 358 5.33 -2.68 22.48
CA ALA A 358 6.27 -1.57 22.33
C ALA A 358 6.15 -0.61 23.52
N CYS A 359 4.93 -0.27 23.92
CA CYS A 359 4.68 0.56 25.09
C CYS A 359 5.23 -0.07 26.38
N SER A 360 4.67 -1.22 26.79
CA SER A 360 4.91 -1.82 28.11
C SER A 360 6.23 -2.60 28.19
N GLY A 361 6.67 -3.19 27.08
CA GLY A 361 7.85 -4.05 27.01
C GLY A 361 9.13 -3.34 26.61
N LEU A 362 9.05 -2.11 26.10
CA LEU A 362 10.22 -1.35 25.65
C LEU A 362 10.28 0.08 26.20
N PHE A 363 9.31 0.94 25.86
CA PHE A 363 9.42 2.36 26.21
C PHE A 363 9.23 2.62 27.70
N GLN A 364 8.42 1.82 28.39
CA GLN A 364 8.20 1.89 29.85
C GLN A 364 9.20 1.05 30.68
N ASP A 365 10.21 0.44 30.06
CA ASP A 365 11.26 -0.28 30.79
C ASP A 365 12.28 0.70 31.39
N ASP A 366 12.20 0.89 32.72
CA ASP A 366 13.11 1.75 33.49
C ASP A 366 14.55 1.21 33.59
N SER A 367 14.80 -0.04 33.16
CA SER A 367 16.14 -0.61 33.11
C SER A 367 16.96 -0.18 31.89
N LEU A 368 16.32 0.45 30.90
CA LEU A 368 16.91 0.89 29.65
C LEU A 368 16.99 2.42 29.59
N ASP A 369 18.11 2.93 29.07
CA ASP A 369 18.19 4.35 28.71
C ASP A 369 17.49 4.66 27.37
N SER A 370 17.32 5.95 27.06
CA SER A 370 16.59 6.41 25.87
C SER A 370 17.22 5.96 24.54
N PHE A 371 18.55 5.80 24.48
CA PHE A 371 19.23 5.30 23.29
C PHE A 371 19.06 3.79 23.14
N GLU A 372 19.17 3.04 24.24
CA GLU A 372 18.92 1.59 24.27
C GLU A 372 17.48 1.26 23.86
N LYS A 373 16.50 2.07 24.27
CA LYS A 373 15.09 1.95 23.85
C LYS A 373 14.95 2.06 22.33
N LEU A 374 15.48 3.12 21.72
CA LEU A 374 15.39 3.29 20.28
C LEU A 374 16.20 2.26 19.49
N ALA A 375 17.42 1.93 19.94
CA ALA A 375 18.25 0.91 19.29
C ALA A 375 17.54 -0.46 19.22
N LYS A 376 16.79 -0.81 20.27
CA LYS A 376 15.94 -2.02 20.29
C LYS A 376 14.66 -1.86 19.48
N PHE A 377 14.05 -0.67 19.48
CA PHE A 377 12.84 -0.39 18.72
C PHE A 377 13.00 -0.76 17.25
N TRP A 378 14.13 -0.37 16.64
CA TRP A 378 14.43 -0.71 15.25
C TRP A 378 14.38 -2.20 14.98
N THR A 379 15.08 -2.99 15.81
CA THR A 379 15.22 -4.43 15.62
C THR A 379 13.97 -5.24 15.95
N LEU A 380 13.04 -4.67 16.73
CA LEU A 380 11.86 -5.38 17.20
C LEU A 380 10.61 -5.08 16.36
N TYR A 381 10.46 -3.84 15.89
CA TYR A 381 9.19 -3.35 15.32
C TYR A 381 9.30 -2.77 13.92
N LEU A 382 10.51 -2.48 13.44
CA LEU A 382 10.70 -1.76 12.17
C LEU A 382 11.46 -2.57 11.13
N ASP A 383 11.80 -3.81 11.45
CA ASP A 383 12.65 -4.63 10.60
C ASP A 383 11.94 -5.94 10.23
N GLU A 384 10.88 -5.83 9.42
CA GLU A 384 10.25 -6.99 8.76
C GLU A 384 11.16 -7.63 7.69
N ASN A 385 12.24 -6.93 7.32
CA ASN A 385 13.22 -7.32 6.32
C ASN A 385 14.64 -7.34 6.88
N ILE A 386 14.84 -7.80 8.13
CA ILE A 386 16.20 -8.06 8.62
C ILE A 386 16.80 -9.02 7.60
N ASP A 387 17.73 -8.55 6.77
CA ASP A 387 18.74 -9.48 6.28
C ASP A 387 19.35 -10.00 7.57
N PRO A 388 19.16 -11.27 7.96
CA PRO A 388 19.62 -11.77 9.24
C PRO A 388 21.16 -11.65 9.37
N SER A 389 21.85 -11.26 8.29
CA SER A 389 23.26 -10.90 8.23
C SER A 389 23.60 -9.50 8.76
N LEU A 390 22.66 -8.55 8.87
CA LEU A 390 22.89 -7.20 9.36
C LEU A 390 22.55 -7.07 10.87
N PRO A 391 23.52 -6.69 11.73
CA PRO A 391 23.29 -6.56 13.18
C PRO A 391 22.68 -5.20 13.60
N CYS A 392 22.23 -4.39 12.64
CA CYS A 392 21.89 -2.98 12.81
C CYS A 392 20.73 -2.58 11.88
N PHE A 393 20.11 -1.44 12.15
CA PHE A 393 19.03 -0.90 11.34
C PHE A 393 19.55 -0.21 10.07
N ASP A 394 19.11 -0.68 8.92
CA ASP A 394 19.39 -0.04 7.64
C ASP A 394 18.40 1.11 7.39
N MET A 395 18.78 2.33 7.76
CA MET A 395 17.97 3.54 7.55
C MET A 395 17.64 3.78 6.07
N SER A 396 18.45 3.30 5.12
CA SER A 396 18.18 3.47 3.69
C SER A 396 17.04 2.58 3.19
N SER A 397 16.70 1.52 3.93
CA SER A 397 15.55 0.65 3.63
C SER A 397 14.22 1.38 3.68
N GLN A 398 14.17 2.52 4.38
CA GLN A 398 12.96 3.35 4.55
C GLN A 398 12.71 4.29 3.37
N LEU A 399 13.55 4.25 2.32
CA LEU A 399 13.37 5.09 1.15
C LEU A 399 12.39 4.46 0.14
N PRO A 400 11.37 5.21 -0.32
CA PRO A 400 10.69 4.90 -1.56
C PRO A 400 11.65 5.01 -2.76
N LEU A 401 11.36 4.31 -3.87
CA LEU A 401 12.19 4.33 -5.08
C LEU A 401 12.16 5.68 -5.81
N GLY A 402 13.09 5.85 -6.75
CA GLY A 402 13.18 7.03 -7.61
C GLY A 402 14.25 8.04 -7.17
N PRO A 403 14.57 9.01 -8.04
CA PRO A 403 15.57 10.03 -7.76
C PRO A 403 15.07 11.02 -6.67
N ASN A 404 16.01 11.57 -5.91
CA ASN A 404 15.74 12.56 -4.85
C ASN A 404 14.73 12.10 -3.79
N ALA A 405 14.63 10.79 -3.57
CA ALA A 405 13.78 10.24 -2.54
C ALA A 405 14.22 10.70 -1.14
N THR A 406 13.24 11.00 -0.29
CA THR A 406 13.41 11.28 1.13
C THR A 406 12.54 10.32 1.94
N ILE A 407 12.96 10.02 3.17
CA ILE A 407 12.19 9.24 4.14
C ILE A 407 10.89 9.98 4.47
N SER A 408 11.01 11.29 4.70
CA SER A 408 9.86 12.15 4.99
C SER A 408 8.75 12.10 3.95
N ALA A 409 9.10 12.02 2.66
CA ALA A 409 8.18 11.92 1.52
C ALA A 409 7.04 12.98 1.54
N SER A 410 6.08 12.90 0.62
CA SER A 410 4.95 13.85 0.59
C SER A 410 3.90 13.61 1.69
N ASP A 411 3.80 12.39 2.21
CA ASP A 411 2.89 12.01 3.30
C ASP A 411 3.69 11.68 4.57
N TRP A 412 3.54 12.50 5.60
CA TRP A 412 4.23 12.33 6.88
C TRP A 412 3.59 11.27 7.78
N SER A 413 2.48 10.66 7.35
CA SER A 413 2.03 9.38 7.89
C SER A 413 2.79 8.17 7.30
N GLY A 414 3.58 8.40 6.26
CA GLY A 414 4.40 7.41 5.57
C GLY A 414 3.84 7.09 4.17
N VAL A 415 4.74 6.94 3.20
CA VAL A 415 4.38 6.49 1.85
C VAL A 415 4.74 5.04 1.58
N GLY A 416 5.35 4.35 2.55
CA GLY A 416 5.96 3.05 2.34
C GLY A 416 7.27 3.11 1.55
N THR A 417 7.70 1.96 1.06
CA THR A 417 9.00 1.79 0.39
C THR A 417 8.81 1.19 -1.01
N GLY A 418 9.89 1.04 -1.77
CA GLY A 418 9.80 0.36 -3.06
C GLY A 418 9.07 1.18 -4.14
N HIS A 419 8.57 0.48 -5.15
CA HIS A 419 7.86 1.08 -6.30
C HIS A 419 6.49 1.61 -5.89
N ASP A 420 5.73 0.84 -5.11
CA ASP A 420 4.39 1.27 -4.67
C ASP A 420 4.47 2.52 -3.80
N GLY A 421 5.51 2.64 -2.95
CA GLY A 421 5.75 3.88 -2.20
C GLY A 421 6.18 5.07 -3.06
N GLU A 422 6.90 4.85 -4.17
CA GLU A 422 7.17 5.91 -5.16
C GLU A 422 5.87 6.40 -5.82
N MET A 423 4.96 5.47 -6.15
CA MET A 423 3.68 5.81 -6.75
C MET A 423 2.77 6.54 -5.76
N PHE A 424 2.71 6.09 -4.51
CA PHE A 424 1.91 6.79 -3.49
C PHE A 424 2.48 8.19 -3.21
N ASP A 425 3.80 8.36 -3.15
CA ASP A 425 4.45 9.67 -3.03
C ASP A 425 4.09 10.58 -4.23
N PHE A 426 4.14 10.06 -5.46
CA PHE A 426 3.69 10.81 -6.64
C PHE A 426 2.23 11.22 -6.52
N HIS A 427 1.35 10.32 -6.05
CA HIS A 427 -0.07 10.57 -5.96
C HIS A 427 -0.39 11.68 -4.95
N CYS A 428 0.28 11.65 -3.79
CA CYS A 428 0.21 12.69 -2.76
C CYS A 428 0.79 14.03 -3.23
N CYS A 429 1.86 13.99 -4.02
CA CYS A 429 2.43 15.14 -4.71
C CYS A 429 1.55 15.74 -5.80
N ALA A 430 0.67 14.95 -6.41
CA ALA A 430 -0.18 15.39 -7.50
C ALA A 430 -1.54 15.91 -7.00
N THR A 431 -2.31 15.05 -6.32
CA THR A 431 -3.73 15.30 -6.04
C THR A 431 -4.25 14.82 -4.70
N LEU A 432 -3.60 13.85 -4.05
CA LEU A 432 -4.06 13.23 -2.81
C LEU A 432 -3.29 13.75 -1.60
N THR A 433 -3.21 15.07 -1.43
CA THR A 433 -2.33 15.68 -0.43
C THR A 433 -2.87 15.50 1.01
N PRO A 434 -2.17 14.76 1.89
CA PRO A 434 -2.53 14.65 3.29
C PRO A 434 -1.75 15.69 4.11
N ALA A 435 -2.47 16.63 4.72
CA ALA A 435 -1.86 17.60 5.62
C ALA A 435 -1.69 16.99 7.01
N VAL A 436 -0.60 16.26 7.25
CA VAL A 436 -0.34 15.57 8.52
C VAL A 436 0.89 16.17 9.21
N GLY A 437 0.78 16.50 10.49
CA GLY A 437 1.85 17.04 11.33
C GLY A 437 1.75 16.57 12.78
N PHE A 438 2.74 16.93 13.58
CA PHE A 438 2.87 16.53 14.98
C PHE A 438 2.57 17.72 15.89
N SER A 439 1.58 17.56 16.77
CA SER A 439 1.18 18.61 17.72
C SER A 439 2.21 18.74 18.84
N LYS A 440 2.08 19.81 19.64
CA LYS A 440 2.89 19.99 20.86
C LYS A 440 2.46 19.05 21.99
N ASP A 441 1.25 18.54 21.91
CA ASP A 441 0.63 17.67 22.92
C ASP A 441 0.79 16.18 22.54
N SER A 442 1.21 15.88 21.30
CA SER A 442 1.54 14.54 20.86
C SER A 442 2.80 14.00 21.55
N MET A 443 2.98 12.69 21.56
CA MET A 443 4.19 12.05 22.12
C MET A 443 5.44 12.20 21.22
N PHE A 444 5.33 12.93 20.11
CA PHE A 444 6.43 13.17 19.16
C PHE A 444 6.88 14.63 19.16
N PRO A 445 8.13 14.93 18.75
CA PRO A 445 8.57 16.32 18.60
C PRO A 445 7.69 17.12 17.63
N TYR A 446 7.29 18.32 18.05
CA TYR A 446 6.43 19.20 17.27
C TYR A 446 6.98 19.46 15.87
N ARG A 447 6.13 19.25 14.86
CA ARG A 447 6.46 19.52 13.46
C ARG A 447 5.20 19.89 12.70
N LYS A 448 5.20 21.09 12.13
CA LYS A 448 4.07 21.66 11.41
C LYS A 448 4.17 21.35 9.92
N TRP A 449 3.08 20.87 9.34
CA TRP A 449 2.97 20.68 7.90
C TRP A 449 2.76 22.01 7.18
N THR A 450 3.38 22.15 6.01
CA THR A 450 3.20 23.34 5.15
C THR A 450 3.18 22.97 3.68
N LEU A 451 2.34 23.67 2.91
CA LEU A 451 2.28 23.52 1.46
C LEU A 451 3.59 23.91 0.77
N ASP A 452 4.34 24.87 1.32
CA ASP A 452 5.64 25.29 0.78
C ASP A 452 6.65 24.13 0.85
N TRP A 453 6.70 23.41 1.97
CA TRP A 453 7.55 22.22 2.11
C TRP A 453 7.18 21.14 1.10
N LEU A 454 5.88 20.81 1.01
CA LEU A 454 5.40 19.80 0.06
C LEU A 454 5.70 20.21 -1.38
N THR A 455 5.50 21.49 -1.74
CA THR A 455 5.77 22.00 -3.07
C THR A 455 7.24 21.82 -3.43
N GLN A 456 8.16 22.10 -2.50
CA GLN A 456 9.58 21.90 -2.74
C GLN A 456 9.91 20.41 -2.95
N HIS A 457 9.44 19.53 -2.06
CA HIS A 457 9.62 18.08 -2.19
C HIS A 457 9.13 17.55 -3.55
N CYS A 458 7.90 17.92 -3.95
CA CYS A 458 7.29 17.42 -5.19
C CYS A 458 7.94 17.97 -6.46
N MET A 459 8.46 19.21 -6.41
CA MET A 459 9.26 19.77 -7.49
C MET A 459 10.59 19.04 -7.63
N ASP A 460 11.28 18.76 -6.52
CA ASP A 460 12.59 18.09 -6.52
C ASP A 460 12.48 16.62 -6.94
N ARG A 461 11.41 15.94 -6.52
CA ARG A 461 11.21 14.50 -6.77
C ARG A 461 10.61 14.21 -8.14
N PHE A 462 9.59 14.97 -8.54
CA PHE A 462 8.77 14.64 -9.71
C PHE A 462 8.61 15.77 -10.71
N ASP A 463 9.13 16.98 -10.47
CA ASP A 463 8.81 18.18 -11.26
C ASP A 463 7.27 18.41 -11.34
N VAL A 464 6.63 18.30 -10.18
CA VAL A 464 5.17 18.46 -9.99
C VAL A 464 4.92 19.56 -8.96
N VAL A 465 3.99 20.46 -9.28
CA VAL A 465 3.40 21.38 -8.30
C VAL A 465 2.14 20.73 -7.72
N PRO A 466 2.05 20.54 -6.39
CA PRO A 466 0.88 19.97 -5.76
C PRO A 466 -0.38 20.81 -5.97
N ASP A 467 -1.51 20.14 -6.17
CA ASP A 467 -2.83 20.78 -6.21
C ASP A 467 -3.78 20.11 -5.21
N PRO A 468 -3.68 20.47 -3.91
CA PRO A 468 -4.40 19.79 -2.83
C PRO A 468 -5.93 19.83 -2.97
N LEU A 469 -6.47 20.82 -3.68
CA LEU A 469 -7.91 21.01 -3.85
C LEU A 469 -8.42 20.51 -5.21
N LYS A 470 -7.59 19.82 -5.99
CA LYS A 470 -8.00 19.30 -7.31
C LYS A 470 -9.15 18.31 -7.20
N LEU A 471 -9.02 17.31 -6.33
CA LEU A 471 -10.08 16.30 -6.14
C LEU A 471 -11.38 16.93 -5.62
N VAL A 472 -11.27 17.91 -4.72
CA VAL A 472 -12.44 18.67 -4.23
C VAL A 472 -13.14 19.40 -5.37
N ARG A 473 -12.41 20.07 -6.27
CA ARG A 473 -13.03 20.75 -7.42
C ARG A 473 -13.66 19.79 -8.43
N GLU A 474 -13.02 18.63 -8.64
CA GLU A 474 -13.49 17.63 -9.60
C GLU A 474 -14.71 16.87 -9.10
N TYR A 475 -14.74 16.51 -7.81
CA TYR A 475 -15.73 15.61 -7.24
C TYR A 475 -16.62 16.23 -6.15
N LYS A 476 -16.32 17.44 -5.66
CA LYS A 476 -17.16 18.17 -4.70
C LYS A 476 -17.59 17.34 -3.48
N PHE A 477 -16.67 16.50 -2.98
CA PHE A 477 -16.96 15.58 -1.89
C PHE A 477 -16.89 16.24 -0.51
N ASP A 478 -16.46 17.51 -0.46
CA ASP A 478 -16.55 18.43 0.69
C ASP A 478 -18.01 18.79 1.06
N ASP A 479 -18.96 18.63 0.11
CA ASP A 479 -20.40 18.86 0.36
C ASP A 479 -21.25 17.70 -0.20
N LEU A 480 -21.09 16.50 0.38
CA LEU A 480 -21.84 15.30 -0.05
C LEU A 480 -23.36 15.53 -0.06
N VAL A 481 -23.91 16.17 0.97
CA VAL A 481 -25.36 16.41 1.07
C VAL A 481 -25.82 17.39 -0.01
N GLY A 482 -25.10 18.49 -0.23
CA GLY A 482 -25.42 19.46 -1.27
C GLY A 482 -25.23 18.93 -2.69
N GLN A 483 -24.35 17.92 -2.89
CA GLN A 483 -24.27 17.18 -4.16
C GLN A 483 -25.36 16.12 -4.33
N GLY A 484 -26.25 15.93 -3.34
CA GLY A 484 -27.32 14.93 -3.41
C GLY A 484 -26.83 13.49 -3.25
N ALA A 485 -25.73 13.28 -2.52
CA ALA A 485 -25.21 11.95 -2.24
C ALA A 485 -26.25 11.10 -1.50
N THR A 486 -26.31 9.81 -1.85
CA THR A 486 -27.21 8.83 -1.23
C THR A 486 -26.55 7.46 -1.16
N ARG A 487 -26.92 6.66 -0.15
CA ARG A 487 -26.46 5.28 0.03
C ARG A 487 -24.94 5.16 0.11
N ILE A 488 -24.33 6.05 0.90
CA ILE A 488 -22.92 5.94 1.27
C ILE A 488 -22.86 5.66 2.75
N LEU A 489 -22.41 4.47 3.12
CA LEU A 489 -22.11 4.11 4.49
C LEU A 489 -20.67 4.50 4.81
N PHE A 490 -20.48 5.22 5.91
CA PHE A 490 -19.17 5.48 6.48
C PHE A 490 -18.98 4.66 7.76
N THR A 491 -17.82 4.05 7.95
CA THR A 491 -17.46 3.34 9.19
C THR A 491 -16.10 3.79 9.67
N ASN A 492 -15.88 3.87 10.98
CA ASN A 492 -14.58 4.22 11.55
C ASN A 492 -14.28 3.40 12.80
N GLY A 493 -13.05 2.89 12.91
CA GLY A 493 -12.48 2.53 14.20
C GLY A 493 -12.09 3.78 14.98
N MET A 494 -12.36 3.86 16.28
CA MET A 494 -11.98 5.04 17.07
C MET A 494 -10.55 4.99 17.60
N ASN A 495 -9.89 3.84 17.48
CA ASN A 495 -8.46 3.72 17.69
C ASN A 495 -7.67 4.01 16.42
N ASP A 496 -8.33 4.05 15.27
CA ASP A 496 -7.74 4.39 13.97
C ASP A 496 -7.42 5.88 13.87
N LEU A 497 -6.16 6.20 13.66
CA LEU A 497 -5.65 7.54 13.39
C LEU A 497 -6.30 8.24 12.18
N TRP A 498 -6.80 7.50 11.18
CA TRP A 498 -7.45 8.08 10.00
C TRP A 498 -8.83 8.63 10.33
N SER A 499 -9.44 8.20 11.46
CA SER A 499 -10.71 8.74 11.95
C SER A 499 -10.66 10.26 12.22
N ALA A 500 -9.47 10.82 12.47
CA ALA A 500 -9.26 12.27 12.59
C ALA A 500 -9.57 13.03 11.29
N GLY A 501 -9.47 12.36 10.15
CA GLY A 501 -9.78 12.87 8.83
C GLY A 501 -11.12 12.41 8.27
N SER A 502 -11.96 11.73 9.06
CA SER A 502 -13.21 11.11 8.60
C SER A 502 -14.46 11.83 9.09
N HIS A 503 -15.60 11.55 8.48
CA HIS A 503 -16.90 11.90 9.07
C HIS A 503 -17.19 11.01 10.28
N LEU A 504 -17.40 11.63 11.45
CA LEU A 504 -17.73 10.94 12.70
C LEU A 504 -19.21 11.04 13.09
N GLU A 505 -19.99 11.83 12.34
CA GLU A 505 -21.43 12.01 12.54
C GLU A 505 -22.18 11.76 11.23
N SER A 506 -23.33 11.09 11.31
CA SER A 506 -24.19 10.84 10.13
C SER A 506 -24.60 12.15 9.47
N LEU A 507 -24.34 12.27 8.16
CA LEU A 507 -24.60 13.49 7.39
C LEU A 507 -26.07 13.61 6.97
N SER A 508 -26.75 12.47 6.81
CA SER A 508 -28.17 12.35 6.50
C SER A 508 -28.65 10.93 6.80
N GLU A 509 -29.95 10.65 6.65
CA GLU A 509 -30.49 9.27 6.74
C GLU A 509 -29.91 8.31 5.68
N SER A 510 -29.44 8.86 4.54
CA SER A 510 -28.85 8.08 3.45
C SER A 510 -27.32 8.06 3.48
N LEU A 511 -26.71 8.78 4.43
CA LEU A 511 -25.27 8.90 4.65
C LEU A 511 -24.91 8.60 6.13
N PRO A 512 -25.23 7.40 6.63
CA PRO A 512 -24.97 7.06 8.03
C PRO A 512 -23.48 6.86 8.30
N VAL A 513 -23.08 7.17 9.54
CA VAL A 513 -21.76 6.86 10.10
C VAL A 513 -21.91 5.84 11.22
N ILE A 514 -21.06 4.80 11.24
CA ILE A 514 -20.94 3.83 12.34
C ILE A 514 -19.52 3.91 12.91
N ASN A 515 -19.40 4.26 14.19
CA ASN A 515 -18.12 4.34 14.88
C ASN A 515 -17.96 3.18 15.86
N MET A 516 -16.80 2.54 15.85
CA MET A 516 -16.46 1.39 16.69
C MET A 516 -15.39 1.79 17.70
N PRO A 517 -15.75 2.02 18.98
CA PRO A 517 -14.82 2.46 20.02
C PRO A 517 -13.51 1.67 20.12
N ASN A 518 -13.54 0.35 19.92
CA ASN A 518 -12.36 -0.51 20.00
C ASN A 518 -11.76 -0.84 18.62
N GLY A 519 -12.46 -0.50 17.54
CA GLY A 519 -11.97 -0.73 16.18
C GLY A 519 -10.70 0.07 15.91
N ALA A 520 -9.72 -0.57 15.27
CA ALA A 520 -8.61 0.09 14.60
C ALA A 520 -8.94 0.28 13.12
N HIS A 521 -7.93 0.38 12.24
CA HIS A 521 -8.14 0.68 10.84
C HIS A 521 -9.00 -0.38 10.14
N HIS A 522 -10.19 0.02 9.68
CA HIS A 522 -11.20 -0.78 8.98
C HIS A 522 -11.37 -2.21 9.56
N SER A 523 -11.38 -2.33 10.89
CA SER A 523 -11.35 -3.61 11.60
C SER A 523 -12.57 -4.48 11.29
N GLU A 524 -13.72 -3.87 11.02
CA GLU A 524 -14.95 -4.54 10.65
C GLU A 524 -14.85 -5.26 9.29
N LEU A 525 -13.92 -4.90 8.41
CA LEU A 525 -13.70 -5.63 7.16
C LEU A 525 -12.93 -6.95 7.36
N ARG A 526 -12.23 -7.12 8.49
CA ARG A 526 -11.34 -8.26 8.79
C ARG A 526 -12.04 -9.47 9.41
N TYR A 527 -13.37 -9.45 9.51
CA TYR A 527 -14.25 -10.49 10.09
C TYR A 527 -13.61 -11.86 10.25
N THR A 528 -13.50 -12.34 11.48
CA THR A 528 -13.12 -13.74 11.72
C THR A 528 -14.38 -14.54 11.98
N ASN A 529 -14.60 -15.68 11.29
CA ASN A 529 -15.74 -16.57 11.58
C ASN A 529 -15.64 -17.24 12.98
N ASP A 530 -14.79 -16.72 13.86
CA ASP A 530 -14.64 -17.12 15.26
C ASP A 530 -15.23 -15.98 16.10
N ASP A 531 -16.53 -16.05 16.35
CA ASP A 531 -17.37 -15.04 17.01
C ASP A 531 -16.84 -14.52 18.36
N ASN A 532 -15.79 -15.13 18.91
CA ASN A 532 -15.18 -14.79 20.20
C ASN A 532 -13.95 -13.87 20.10
N LYS A 533 -13.50 -13.49 18.91
CA LYS A 533 -12.32 -12.62 18.74
C LYS A 533 -12.65 -11.17 18.47
N ASP A 534 -13.77 -10.91 17.81
CA ASP A 534 -14.21 -9.53 17.59
C ASP A 534 -14.76 -8.91 18.87
N THR A 535 -14.44 -7.63 19.07
CA THR A 535 -15.01 -6.82 20.15
C THR A 535 -16.52 -6.64 19.93
N GLU A 536 -17.26 -6.40 21.02
CA GLU A 536 -18.73 -6.33 20.96
C GLU A 536 -19.24 -5.19 20.07
N ASP A 537 -18.55 -4.05 20.04
CA ASP A 537 -18.89 -2.92 19.17
C ASP A 537 -18.65 -3.22 17.68
N VAL A 538 -17.59 -3.95 17.34
CA VAL A 538 -17.37 -4.38 15.95
C VAL A 538 -18.39 -5.44 15.52
N ARG A 539 -18.75 -6.39 16.41
CA ARG A 539 -19.85 -7.33 16.17
C ARG A 539 -21.18 -6.62 15.93
N GLN A 540 -21.51 -5.62 16.75
CA GLN A 540 -22.71 -4.80 16.56
C GLN A 540 -22.66 -4.04 15.23
N ALA A 541 -21.51 -3.48 14.87
CA ALA A 541 -21.32 -2.86 13.57
C ALA A 541 -21.59 -3.85 12.42
N HIS A 542 -21.10 -5.10 12.49
CA HIS A 542 -21.41 -6.11 11.47
C HIS A 542 -22.92 -6.34 11.29
N GLU A 543 -23.68 -6.40 12.40
CA GLU A 543 -25.14 -6.55 12.37
C GLU A 543 -25.82 -5.32 11.73
N GLU A 544 -25.41 -4.12 12.14
CA GLU A 544 -25.95 -2.84 11.64
C GLU A 544 -25.67 -2.67 10.14
N ILE A 545 -24.42 -2.90 9.71
CA ILE A 545 -23.99 -2.84 8.31
C ILE A 545 -24.80 -3.85 7.48
N THR A 546 -24.91 -5.08 7.96
CA THR A 546 -25.67 -6.13 7.27
C THR A 546 -27.13 -5.73 7.07
N SER A 547 -27.76 -5.23 8.13
CA SER A 547 -29.16 -4.77 8.11
C SER A 547 -29.35 -3.60 7.14
N LEU A 548 -28.46 -2.61 7.20
CA LEU A 548 -28.47 -1.43 6.35
C LEU A 548 -28.34 -1.78 4.86
N LEU A 549 -27.33 -2.57 4.49
CA LEU A 549 -27.10 -2.97 3.11
C LEU A 549 -28.24 -3.84 2.58
N THR A 550 -28.79 -4.74 3.40
CA THR A 550 -29.98 -5.54 3.04
C THR A 550 -31.16 -4.64 2.69
N ARG A 551 -31.40 -3.61 3.52
CA ARG A 551 -32.49 -2.66 3.31
C ARG A 551 -32.29 -1.84 2.04
N TRP A 552 -31.10 -1.27 1.82
CA TRP A 552 -30.82 -0.50 0.60
C TRP A 552 -30.94 -1.35 -0.68
N LEU A 553 -30.44 -2.59 -0.68
CA LEU A 553 -30.62 -3.51 -1.81
C LEU A 553 -32.10 -3.79 -2.10
N LYS A 554 -32.93 -3.89 -1.07
CA LYS A 554 -34.37 -4.05 -1.23
C LYS A 554 -35.03 -2.79 -1.79
N GLU A 555 -34.70 -1.61 -1.26
CA GLU A 555 -35.20 -0.32 -1.75
C GLU A 555 -34.86 -0.11 -3.24
N ILE A 556 -33.63 -0.45 -3.67
CA ILE A 556 -33.24 -0.37 -5.08
C ILE A 556 -34.16 -1.19 -5.98
N LYS A 557 -34.51 -2.42 -5.55
CA LYS A 557 -35.42 -3.30 -6.30
C LYS A 557 -36.86 -2.78 -6.31
N GLU A 558 -37.31 -2.12 -5.24
CA GLU A 558 -38.68 -1.62 -5.09
C GLU A 558 -38.92 -0.27 -5.79
N GLU A 559 -37.98 0.68 -5.66
CA GLU A 559 -38.06 2.04 -6.25
C GLU A 559 -38.28 2.05 -7.76
N HIS A 560 -37.85 1.00 -8.44
CA HIS A 560 -37.87 0.92 -9.89
C HIS A 560 -39.05 0.07 -10.40
N GLN A 561 -39.79 -0.63 -9.52
CA GLN A 561 -41.01 -1.36 -9.87
C GLN A 561 -42.28 -0.51 -9.83
N SER A 562 -42.23 0.68 -9.21
CA SER A 562 -43.30 1.69 -9.15
C SER A 562 -43.20 2.71 -10.27
#